data_AF-A0A8T8DWV4-F1
#
_entry.id   AF-A0A8T8DWV4-F1
#
_cell.length_a   1.000
_cell.length_b   1.000
_cell.length_c   1.000
_cell.angle_alpha   90.00
_cell.angle_beta   90.00
_cell.angle_gamma   90.00
#
_symmetry.space_group_name_H-M   'P 1'
#
loop_
_entity.id
_entity.type
_entity.pdbx_description
1 polymer ?
#
loop_
_entity_poly.entity_id
_entity_poly.type
_entity_poly.pdbx_seq_one_letter_code
_entity_poly.pdbx_strand_id
1 'polypeptide(L)' 'MGETEPSRDRTAVDPEEAFRLLGHEIRVQILLALWRASDHALGFSELYDAVDVDDSGQFTYHLSKLEGRSRAGRTRDGLH' A
#
# COMPACT_ATOMS: atom_id res chain seq x y z
N MET A 1 10.30 29.14 -24.76
CA MET A 1 10.86 28.31 -23.68
C MET A 1 10.14 28.73 -22.41
N GLY A 2 9.22 27.93 -21.86
CA GLY A 2 9.54 26.77 -21.03
C GLY A 2 10.11 27.32 -19.71
N GLU A 3 9.48 27.22 -18.54
CA GLU A 3 8.98 25.98 -17.95
C GLU A 3 7.83 26.32 -16.98
N THR A 4 6.60 25.97 -17.34
CA THR A 4 5.60 25.66 -16.31
C THR A 4 5.99 24.29 -15.77
N GLU A 5 6.94 24.25 -14.84
CA GLU A 5 7.21 23.05 -14.07
C GLU A 5 5.87 22.62 -13.45
N PRO A 6 5.45 21.37 -13.67
CA PRO A 6 4.19 20.90 -13.14
C PRO A 6 4.28 20.99 -11.62
N SER A 7 3.22 21.49 -10.99
CA SER A 7 3.01 21.33 -9.55
C SER A 7 3.05 19.83 -9.21
N ARG A 8 4.22 19.30 -8.89
CA ARG A 8 4.40 18.01 -8.21
C ARG A 8 4.51 18.33 -6.74
N ASP A 9 3.81 17.69 -5.82
CA ASP A 9 2.75 16.69 -5.85
C ASP A 9 2.34 16.60 -4.37
N ARG A 10 1.07 16.38 -4.04
CA ARG A 10 0.58 16.55 -2.66
C ARG A 10 0.97 15.42 -1.70
N THR A 11 1.99 14.61 -2.01
CA THR A 11 2.76 13.72 -1.10
C THR A 11 3.93 13.06 -1.85
N ALA A 12 5.07 13.73 -2.03
CA ALA A 12 6.26 13.04 -2.56
C ALA A 12 6.75 12.01 -1.54
N VAL A 13 6.73 10.73 -1.93
CA VAL A 13 7.21 9.61 -1.11
C VAL A 13 8.71 9.50 -1.29
N ASP A 14 9.46 9.47 -0.19
CA ASP A 14 10.88 9.12 -0.25
C ASP A 14 11.06 7.73 -0.90
N PRO A 15 11.80 7.61 -2.01
CA PRO A 15 11.93 6.36 -2.73
C PRO A 15 12.53 5.24 -1.88
N GLU A 16 13.48 5.55 -0.99
CA GLU A 16 14.09 4.56 -0.11
C GLU A 16 13.06 3.97 0.85
N GLU A 17 12.23 4.81 1.48
CA GLU A 17 11.12 4.35 2.31
C GLU A 17 10.06 3.58 1.51
N ALA A 18 9.78 3.99 0.27
CA ALA A 18 8.87 3.25 -0.61
C ALA A 18 9.40 1.84 -0.91
N PHE A 19 10.68 1.70 -1.27
CA PHE A 19 11.30 0.40 -1.53
C PHE A 19 11.44 -0.43 -0.26
N ARG A 20 11.77 0.19 0.88
CA ARG A 20 11.83 -0.50 2.17
C ARG A 20 10.46 -1.08 2.54
N LEU A 21 9.40 -0.31 2.31
CA LEU A 21 8.04 -0.78 2.55
C LEU A 21 7.58 -1.78 1.50
N LEU A 22 7.89 -1.65 0.22
CA LEU A 22 7.36 -2.57 -0.80
C LEU A 22 8.24 -3.78 -1.07
N GLY A 23 9.51 -3.76 -0.63
CA GLY A 23 10.53 -4.75 -0.99
C GLY A 23 10.36 -6.16 -0.40
N HIS A 24 9.21 -6.48 0.19
CA HIS A 24 8.92 -7.84 0.64
C HIS A 24 7.88 -8.48 -0.27
N GLU A 25 8.13 -9.71 -0.70
CA GLU A 25 7.32 -10.43 -1.67
C GLU A 25 5.83 -10.48 -1.27
N ILE A 26 5.51 -10.83 -0.02
CA ILE A 26 4.13 -10.89 0.48
C ILE A 26 3.40 -9.56 0.29
N ARG A 27 4.07 -8.43 0.49
CA ARG A 27 3.44 -7.11 0.33
C ARG A 27 3.17 -6.77 -1.13
N VAL A 28 4.07 -7.16 -2.04
CA VAL A 28 3.84 -7.03 -3.48
C VAL A 28 2.70 -7.95 -3.91
N GLN A 29 2.63 -9.19 -3.42
CA GLN A 29 1.56 -10.11 -3.72
C GLN A 29 0.19 -9.59 -3.25
N ILE A 30 0.11 -9.05 -2.03
CA ILE A 30 -1.10 -8.38 -1.50
C ILE A 30 -1.55 -7.25 -2.44
N LEU A 31 -0.64 -6.37 -2.84
CA LEU A 31 -0.97 -5.24 -3.72
C LEU A 31 -1.40 -5.71 -5.12
N LEU A 32 -0.77 -6.76 -5.65
CA LEU A 32 -1.14 -7.35 -6.94
C LEU A 32 -2.50 -8.05 -6.88
N ALA A 33 -2.81 -8.74 -5.78
CA ALA A 33 -4.11 -9.37 -5.57
C ALA A 33 -5.23 -8.31 -5.52
N LEU A 34 -5.03 -7.24 -4.75
CA LEU A 34 -5.96 -6.11 -4.71
C LEU A 34 -6.07 -5.43 -6.09
N TRP A 35 -4.96 -5.18 -6.78
CA TRP A 35 -4.97 -4.56 -8.11
C TRP A 35 -5.81 -5.36 -9.12
N ARG A 36 -5.79 -6.69 -9.04
CA ARG A 36 -6.53 -7.60 -9.93
C ARG A 36 -8.00 -7.76 -9.54
N ALA A 37 -8.36 -7.45 -8.31
CA ALA A 37 -9.73 -7.57 -7.83
C ALA A 37 -10.64 -6.47 -8.41
N SER A 38 -11.91 -6.80 -8.60
CA SER A 38 -12.95 -5.81 -8.86
C SER A 38 -12.98 -4.78 -7.73
N ASP A 39 -13.08 -3.50 -8.07
CA ASP A 39 -13.06 -2.37 -7.12
C ASP A 39 -11.77 -2.24 -6.27
N HIS A 40 -10.71 -2.96 -6.64
CA HIS A 40 -9.45 -3.01 -5.90
C HIS A 40 -9.59 -3.42 -4.42
N ALA A 41 -10.59 -4.25 -4.13
CA ALA A 41 -10.95 -4.66 -2.79
C ALA A 41 -11.24 -6.17 -2.74
N LEU A 42 -10.82 -6.81 -1.65
CA LEU A 42 -11.09 -8.21 -1.34
C LEU A 42 -11.44 -8.34 0.14
N GLY A 43 -12.29 -9.32 0.49
CA GLY A 43 -12.44 -9.74 1.87
C GLY A 43 -11.12 -10.30 2.42
N PHE A 44 -10.97 -10.33 3.75
CA PHE A 44 -9.72 -10.79 4.37
C PHE A 44 -9.34 -12.22 3.95
N SER A 45 -10.29 -13.16 4.00
CA SER A 45 -10.04 -14.56 3.62
C SER A 45 -9.72 -14.70 2.14
N GLU A 46 -10.43 -13.97 1.26
CA GLU A 46 -10.17 -13.99 -0.18
C GLU A 46 -8.79 -13.40 -0.51
N LEU A 47 -8.38 -12.35 0.21
CA LEU A 47 -7.06 -11.76 0.07
C LEU A 47 -5.96 -12.70 0.60
N TYR A 48 -6.22 -13.43 1.69
CA TYR A 48 -5.31 -14.44 2.23
C TYR A 48 -5.12 -15.59 1.23
N ASP A 49 -6.22 -16.13 0.69
CA ASP A 49 -6.20 -17.25 -0.26
C ASP A 49 -5.56 -16.86 -1.60
N ALA A 50 -5.56 -15.58 -1.96
CA ALA A 50 -4.94 -15.06 -3.19
C ALA A 50 -3.42 -14.82 -3.07
N VAL A 51 -2.84 -14.94 -1.87
CA VAL A 51 -1.42 -14.71 -1.60
C VAL A 51 -0.74 -16.03 -1.25
N ASP A 52 0.40 -16.29 -1.88
CA ASP A 52 1.19 -17.50 -1.66
C ASP A 52 1.98 -17.35 -0.34
N VAL A 53 1.32 -17.64 0.78
CA VAL A 53 1.86 -17.56 2.13
C VAL A 53 1.32 -18.67 3.02
N ASP A 54 2.22 -19.47 3.59
CA ASP A 54 1.86 -20.61 4.43
C ASP A 54 1.52 -20.21 5.88
N ASP A 55 1.92 -19.00 6.30
CA ASP A 55 1.80 -18.51 7.68
C ASP A 55 0.89 -17.29 7.78
N SER A 56 -0.21 -17.45 8.51
CA SER A 56 -1.21 -16.40 8.73
C SER A 56 -0.69 -15.23 9.57
N GLY A 57 0.30 -15.46 10.43
CA GLY A 57 1.00 -14.43 11.19
C GLY A 57 1.85 -13.53 10.28
N GLN A 58 2.60 -14.12 9.35
CA GLN A 58 3.36 -13.39 8.33
C GLN A 58 2.43 -12.54 7.47
N PHE A 59 1.37 -13.13 6.91
CA PHE A 59 0.38 -12.38 6.13
C PHE A 59 -0.16 -11.18 6.90
N THR A 60 -0.64 -11.40 8.13
CA THR A 60 -1.25 -10.36 8.96
C THR A 60 -0.25 -9.26 9.31
N TYR A 61 1.00 -9.64 9.60
CA TYR A 61 2.09 -8.69 9.85
C TYR A 61 2.36 -7.81 8.63
N HIS A 62 2.48 -8.42 7.45
CA HIS A 62 2.76 -7.71 6.21
C HIS A 62 1.61 -6.81 5.76
N LEU A 63 0.35 -7.26 5.91
CA LEU A 63 -0.84 -6.46 5.65
C LEU A 63 -0.90 -5.22 6.56
N SER A 64 -0.64 -5.40 7.86
CA SER A 64 -0.62 -4.28 8.83
C SER A 64 0.42 -3.22 8.49
N LYS A 65 1.58 -3.61 7.95
CA LYS A 65 2.61 -2.65 7.49
C LYS A 65 2.13 -1.78 6.34
N LEU A 66 1.33 -2.33 5.41
CA LEU A 66 0.74 -1.56 4.31
C LEU A 66 -0.33 -0.58 4.81
N GLU A 67 -1.20 -1.01 5.75
CA GLU A 67 -2.23 -0.15 6.32
C GLU A 67 -1.67 1.03 7.12
N GLY A 68 -0.57 0.82 7.85
CA GLY A 68 0.09 1.86 8.65
C GLY A 68 0.49 3.08 7.80
N ARG A 69 0.93 2.85 6.56
CA ARG A 69 1.30 3.94 5.64
C ARG A 69 0.08 4.60 4.99
N SER A 70 -0.96 3.84 4.66
CA SER A 70 -2.23 4.38 4.15
C SER A 70 -2.93 5.32 5.15
N ARG A 71 -2.57 5.25 6.44
CA ARG A 71 -2.99 6.20 7.49
C ARG A 71 -2.02 7.36 7.69
N ALA A 72 -0.71 7.17 7.48
CA ALA A 72 0.29 8.23 7.62
C ALA A 72 0.17 9.34 6.56
N GLY A 73 -0.43 9.05 5.40
CA GLY A 73 -0.84 10.08 4.41
C GLY A 73 -2.23 10.69 4.64
N ARG A 74 -2.97 10.21 5.65
CA ARG A 74 -4.25 10.77 6.12
C ARG A 74 -4.09 11.25 7.56
N THR A 75 -3.21 12.21 7.78
CA THR A 75 -3.43 13.14 8.89
C THR A 75 -4.74 13.88 8.62
N ARG A 76 -5.77 13.46 9.36
CA ARG A 76 -7.01 14.15 9.69
C ARG A 76 -7.05 15.59 9.15
N ASP A 77 -7.67 15.77 7.98
CA ASP A 77 -8.28 17.05 7.66
C ASP A 77 -9.74 16.93 8.10
N GLY A 78 -10.04 17.53 9.25
CA GLY A 78 -11.30 17.30 9.95
C GLY A 78 -11.36 17.88 11.36
N LEU A 79 -11.57 19.19 11.39
CA LEU A 79 -12.35 19.96 12.39
C LEU A 79 -11.72 20.24 13.77
N HIS A 80 -11.13 21.43 13.92
CA HIS A 80 -11.70 22.48 14.78
C HIS A 80 -11.20 23.87 14.42
#